data_AF-A0A2W5KJZ1-F1
#
_entry.id   AF-A0A2W5KJZ1-F1
#
_cell.length_a   1.000
_cell.length_b   1.000
_cell.length_c   1.000
_cell.angle_alpha   90.00
_cell.angle_beta   90.00
_cell.angle_gamma   90.00
#
_symmetry.space_group_name_H-M   'P 1'
#
loop_
_entity.id
_entity.type
_entity.pdbx_description
1 polymer ?
#
loop_
_entity_poly.entity_id
_entity_poly.type
_entity_poly.pdbx_seq_one_letter_code
_entity_poly.pdbx_strand_id
1 'polypeptide(L)'
;MPGPPPVTPESARPTIELRVLDERLHQWGLPRYQSAQAAAIDLIACVREPVRIEPQAPAVLIPTGIALHMNADHLCAMIVARSGLGHKKGLVLGNGTGIVDADYMAECFVSVWNRNPATLADAAITIEPGDRIAQMLFVPVLRPQFTVVSAFSSGSERGLGGFGSTGVAIAPV
;
A
#
# COMPACT_ATOMS: atom_id res chain seq x y z
N MET A 1 24.82 -12.16 -24.46
CA MET A 1 23.40 -12.25 -24.07
C MET A 1 22.72 -10.97 -24.51
N PRO A 2 21.69 -11.00 -25.38
CA PRO A 2 20.91 -9.81 -25.65
C PRO A 2 20.29 -9.33 -24.33
N GLY A 3 20.38 -8.03 -24.04
CA GLY A 3 19.78 -7.43 -22.85
C GLY A 3 18.25 -7.64 -22.84
N PRO A 4 17.59 -7.41 -21.69
CA PRO A 4 16.14 -7.47 -21.63
C PRO A 4 15.56 -6.55 -22.72
N PRO A 5 14.52 -7.00 -23.45
CA PRO A 5 13.93 -6.19 -24.49
C PRO A 5 13.50 -4.83 -23.91
N PRO A 6 13.66 -3.73 -24.66
CA PRO A 6 13.18 -2.44 -24.22
C PRO A 6 11.68 -2.55 -23.92
N VAL A 7 11.28 -2.07 -22.74
CA VAL A 7 9.88 -1.99 -22.34
C VAL A 7 9.22 -1.00 -23.31
N THR A 8 8.58 -1.51 -24.36
CA THR A 8 7.76 -0.69 -25.24
C THR A 8 6.56 -0.19 -24.44
N PRO A 9 6.21 1.11 -24.50
CA PRO A 9 5.11 1.71 -23.73
C PRO A 9 3.71 1.30 -24.23
N GLU A 10 3.59 0.13 -24.85
CA GLU A 10 2.36 -0.37 -25.46
C GLU A 10 1.69 -1.44 -24.59
N SER A 11 1.29 -0.99 -23.41
CA SER A 11 -0.07 -1.22 -22.91
C SER A 11 -0.31 -0.16 -21.84
N ALA A 12 -1.11 0.85 -22.15
CA ALA A 12 -1.42 1.94 -21.21
C ALA A 12 -2.13 1.45 -19.92
N ARG A 13 -2.52 0.16 -19.84
CA ARG A 13 -3.12 -0.50 -18.68
C ARG A 13 -2.79 -2.01 -18.70
N PRO A 14 -1.79 -2.49 -17.93
CA PRO A 14 -1.55 -3.93 -17.82
C PRO A 14 -2.80 -4.63 -17.27
N THR A 15 -3.10 -5.83 -17.77
CA THR A 15 -4.15 -6.68 -17.22
C THR A 15 -3.55 -7.53 -16.11
N ILE A 16 -4.20 -7.54 -14.94
CA ILE A 16 -3.77 -8.28 -13.76
C ILE A 16 -4.84 -9.33 -13.47
N GLU A 17 -4.42 -10.56 -13.18
CA GLU A 17 -5.32 -11.60 -12.74
C GLU A 17 -5.76 -11.32 -11.30
N LEU A 18 -7.07 -11.29 -11.06
CA LEU A 18 -7.66 -11.16 -9.73
C LEU A 18 -8.53 -12.38 -9.46
N ARG A 19 -8.22 -13.11 -8.38
CA ARG A 19 -9.02 -14.22 -7.91
C ARG A 19 -9.82 -13.77 -6.69
N VAL A 20 -11.14 -13.93 -6.77
CA VAL A 20 -12.05 -13.75 -5.63
C VAL A 20 -12.00 -15.01 -4.77
N LEU A 21 -11.69 -14.83 -3.48
CA LEU A 21 -11.61 -15.88 -2.47
C LEU A 21 -12.80 -15.84 -1.51
N ASP A 22 -13.44 -14.68 -1.37
CA ASP A 22 -14.65 -14.49 -0.57
C ASP A 22 -15.83 -14.07 -1.45
N GLU A 23 -16.80 -14.97 -1.60
CA GLU A 23 -17.99 -14.79 -2.45
C GLU A 23 -18.83 -13.55 -2.07
N ARG A 24 -18.74 -13.08 -0.82
CA ARG A 24 -19.46 -11.87 -0.37
C ARG A 24 -19.04 -10.62 -1.15
N LEU A 25 -17.83 -10.62 -1.73
CA LEU A 25 -17.37 -9.54 -2.61
C LEU A 25 -18.23 -9.38 -3.87
N HIS A 26 -18.87 -10.44 -4.36
CA HIS A 26 -19.80 -10.30 -5.48
C HIS A 26 -21.06 -9.51 -5.09
N GLN A 27 -21.43 -9.51 -3.81
CA GLN A 27 -22.57 -8.77 -3.27
C GLN A 27 -22.18 -7.35 -2.85
N TRP A 28 -21.03 -7.18 -2.19
CA TRP A 28 -20.52 -5.87 -1.76
C TRP A 28 -19.89 -5.05 -2.90
N GLY A 29 -19.57 -5.72 -4.01
CA GLY A 29 -18.94 -5.16 -5.19
C GLY A 29 -17.43 -5.42 -5.19
N LEU A 30 -16.92 -5.89 -6.32
CA LEU A 30 -15.50 -6.14 -6.49
C LEU A 30 -14.67 -4.84 -6.37
N PRO A 31 -13.40 -4.94 -5.95
CA PRO A 31 -12.47 -3.82 -5.93
C PRO A 31 -12.42 -3.11 -7.29
N ARG A 32 -12.63 -1.80 -7.28
CA ARG A 32 -12.67 -0.97 -8.47
C ARG A 32 -12.24 0.45 -8.18
N TYR A 33 -11.82 1.15 -9.21
CA TYR A 33 -11.59 2.60 -9.17
C TYR A 33 -12.92 3.33 -8.95
N GLN A 34 -12.97 4.18 -7.93
CA GLN A 34 -14.21 4.87 -7.52
C GLN A 34 -14.54 6.09 -8.39
N SER A 35 -13.58 6.56 -9.20
CA SER A 35 -13.76 7.63 -10.18
C SER A 35 -12.83 7.39 -11.37
N ALA A 36 -13.08 8.09 -12.49
CA ALA A 36 -12.29 7.96 -13.71
C ALA A 36 -10.79 8.34 -13.53
N GLN A 37 -10.46 9.11 -12.49
CA GLN A 37 -9.11 9.59 -12.20
C GLN A 37 -8.57 9.04 -10.87
N ALA A 38 -9.23 8.05 -10.27
CA ALA A 38 -8.74 7.45 -9.05
C ALA A 38 -7.43 6.68 -9.31
N ALA A 39 -6.42 6.89 -8.47
CA ALA A 39 -5.13 6.21 -8.58
C ALA A 39 -5.13 4.81 -7.95
N ALA A 40 -6.11 4.52 -7.08
CA ALA A 40 -6.16 3.31 -6.28
C ALA A 40 -7.56 2.68 -6.27
N ILE A 41 -7.60 1.37 -6.05
CA ILE A 41 -8.82 0.62 -5.73
C ILE A 41 -8.98 0.53 -4.22
N ASP A 42 -10.21 0.63 -3.70
CA ASP A 42 -10.47 0.40 -2.28
C ASP A 42 -10.41 -1.10 -1.96
N LEU A 43 -9.81 -1.46 -0.82
CA LEU A 43 -9.80 -2.83 -0.28
C LEU A 43 -10.88 -2.98 0.78
N ILE A 44 -11.61 -4.09 0.70
CA ILE A 44 -12.80 -4.37 1.51
C ILE A 44 -12.43 -5.34 2.64
N ALA A 45 -12.96 -5.10 3.84
CA ALA A 45 -12.78 -5.96 5.00
C ALA A 45 -13.68 -7.21 4.89
N CYS A 46 -13.09 -8.36 4.59
CA CYS A 46 -13.79 -9.65 4.52
C CYS A 46 -13.85 -10.35 5.90
N VAL A 47 -14.15 -9.60 6.95
CA VAL A 47 -14.37 -10.15 8.29
C VAL A 47 -15.76 -10.78 8.41
N ARG A 48 -15.93 -11.76 9.30
CA ARG A 48 -17.24 -12.40 9.55
C ARG A 48 -18.13 -11.59 10.47
N GLU A 49 -17.53 -10.97 11.48
CA GLU A 49 -18.17 -10.19 12.53
C GLU A 49 -17.43 -8.85 12.69
N PRO A 50 -18.06 -7.85 13.31
CA PRO A 50 -17.43 -6.54 13.54
C PRO A 50 -16.15 -6.69 14.36
N VAL A 51 -15.05 -6.08 13.89
CA VAL A 51 -13.75 -6.11 14.57
C VAL A 51 -13.52 -4.76 15.26
N ARG A 52 -13.54 -4.77 16.60
CA ARG A 52 -13.27 -3.60 17.43
C ARG A 52 -11.77 -3.50 17.75
N ILE A 53 -11.17 -2.34 17.46
CA ILE A 53 -9.75 -2.07 17.62
C ILE A 53 -9.57 -0.93 18.63
N GLU A 54 -9.03 -1.26 19.79
CA GLU A 54 -8.73 -0.26 20.82
C GLU A 54 -7.56 0.65 20.40
N PRO A 55 -7.53 1.91 20.85
CA PRO A 55 -6.41 2.82 20.60
C PRO A 55 -5.08 2.21 21.04
N GLN A 56 -4.04 2.33 20.21
CA GLN A 56 -2.69 1.78 20.46
C GLN A 56 -2.62 0.24 20.67
N ALA A 57 -3.70 -0.50 20.44
CA ALA A 57 -3.65 -1.96 20.47
C ALA A 57 -2.72 -2.52 19.38
N PRO A 58 -2.21 -3.75 19.55
CA PRO A 58 -1.51 -4.45 18.48
C PRO A 58 -2.29 -4.42 17.16
N ALA A 59 -1.58 -4.29 16.05
CA ALA A 59 -2.21 -4.27 14.74
C ALA A 59 -2.98 -5.57 14.47
N VAL A 60 -4.14 -5.44 13.82
CA VAL A 60 -5.01 -6.57 13.47
C VAL A 60 -4.89 -6.83 11.98
N LEU A 61 -4.73 -8.09 11.59
CA LEU A 61 -4.64 -8.48 10.18
C LEU A 61 -6.05 -8.77 9.63
N ILE A 62 -6.48 -7.99 8.63
CA ILE A 62 -7.82 -8.08 8.06
C ILE A 62 -7.76 -8.72 6.66
N PRO A 63 -8.50 -9.82 6.41
CA PRO A 63 -8.60 -10.44 5.09
C PRO A 63 -9.30 -9.52 4.10
N THR A 64 -8.85 -9.53 2.84
CA THR A 64 -9.50 -8.77 1.77
C THR A 64 -10.41 -9.61 0.89
N GLY A 65 -10.31 -10.94 0.96
CA GLY A 65 -11.04 -11.85 0.10
C GLY A 65 -10.57 -11.85 -1.36
N ILE A 66 -9.41 -11.25 -1.67
CA ILE A 66 -8.82 -11.28 -3.01
C ILE A 66 -7.39 -11.80 -2.99
N ALA A 67 -7.00 -12.47 -4.07
CA ALA A 67 -5.61 -12.72 -4.43
C ALA A 67 -5.33 -12.13 -5.82
N LEU A 68 -4.09 -11.75 -6.06
CA LEU A 68 -3.64 -11.13 -7.30
C LEU A 68 -2.53 -11.96 -7.93
N HIS A 69 -2.38 -11.87 -9.25
CA HIS A 69 -1.17 -12.30 -9.93
C HIS A 69 -0.88 -11.28 -11.03
N MET A 70 0.17 -10.48 -10.82
CA MET A 70 0.53 -9.40 -11.74
C MET A 70 1.39 -9.91 -12.89
N ASN A 71 2.19 -10.95 -12.65
CA ASN A 71 3.07 -11.58 -13.64
C ASN A 71 3.94 -10.58 -14.43
N ALA A 72 4.39 -9.53 -13.75
CA ALA A 72 5.10 -8.40 -14.35
C ALA A 72 6.17 -7.90 -13.37
N ASP A 73 7.44 -8.21 -13.65
CA ASP A 73 8.57 -7.92 -12.77
C ASP A 73 8.92 -6.42 -12.62
N HIS A 74 8.33 -5.58 -13.45
CA HIS A 74 8.43 -4.13 -13.45
C HIS A 74 7.24 -3.47 -12.72
N LEU A 75 6.40 -4.26 -12.05
CA LEU A 75 5.22 -3.78 -11.32
C LEU A 75 5.23 -4.29 -9.88
N CYS A 76 4.75 -3.48 -8.95
CA CYS A 76 4.25 -3.96 -7.66
C CYS A 76 2.96 -3.23 -7.30
N ALA A 77 2.25 -3.72 -6.29
CA ALA A 77 1.17 -2.96 -5.68
C ALA A 77 1.54 -2.50 -4.28
N MET A 78 1.05 -1.31 -3.92
CA MET A 78 1.22 -0.72 -2.60
C MET A 78 -0.15 -0.62 -1.93
N ILE A 79 -0.28 -1.20 -0.75
CA ILE A 79 -1.44 -1.01 0.13
C ILE A 79 -1.13 0.18 1.03
N VAL A 80 -1.99 1.20 0.99
CA VAL A 80 -1.85 2.43 1.77
C VAL A 80 -3.15 2.76 2.51
N ALA A 81 -3.04 3.57 3.56
CA ALA A 81 -4.21 4.04 4.30
C ALA A 81 -5.12 4.93 3.42
N ARG A 82 -6.43 4.87 3.67
CA ARG A 82 -7.40 5.82 3.09
C ARG A 82 -7.28 7.15 3.84
N SER A 83 -7.10 8.26 3.12
CA SER A 83 -6.86 9.57 3.72
C SER A 83 -7.91 9.97 4.76
N GLY A 84 -9.20 9.73 4.45
CA GLY A 84 -10.31 10.02 5.36
C GLY A 84 -10.30 9.18 6.63
N LEU A 85 -10.03 7.87 6.53
CA LEU A 85 -9.96 6.99 7.70
C LEU A 85 -8.72 7.28 8.55
N GLY A 86 -7.57 7.49 7.89
CA GLY A 86 -6.31 7.81 8.55
C GLY A 86 -6.37 9.15 9.28
N HIS A 87 -6.93 10.20 8.67
CA HIS A 87 -7.00 11.53 9.27
C HIS A 87 -8.14 11.64 10.31
N LYS A 88 -9.37 11.26 9.96
CA LYS A 88 -10.57 11.50 10.79
C LYS A 88 -10.77 10.47 11.89
N LYS A 89 -10.47 9.19 11.61
CA LYS A 89 -10.70 8.09 12.56
C LYS A 89 -9.42 7.56 13.19
N GLY A 90 -8.24 7.85 12.63
CA GLY A 90 -6.99 7.28 13.11
C GLY A 90 -6.77 5.82 12.71
N LEU A 91 -7.49 5.30 11.70
CA LEU A 91 -7.23 3.96 11.15
C LEU A 91 -6.13 4.05 10.09
N VAL A 92 -4.96 3.51 10.40
CA VAL A 92 -3.81 3.46 9.50
C VAL A 92 -3.30 2.03 9.35
N LEU A 93 -2.22 1.84 8.59
CA LEU A 93 -1.60 0.52 8.47
C LEU A 93 -0.56 0.30 9.56
N GLY A 94 -0.60 -0.86 10.21
CA GLY A 94 0.36 -1.23 11.27
C GLY A 94 1.80 -1.37 10.75
N ASN A 95 1.95 -1.76 9.49
CA ASN A 95 3.23 -1.83 8.77
C ASN A 95 3.55 -0.57 7.95
N GLY A 96 2.76 0.51 8.10
CA GLY A 96 2.89 1.76 7.35
C GLY A 96 2.44 1.66 5.89
N THR A 97 3.09 0.83 5.09
CA THR A 97 2.72 0.56 3.68
C THR A 97 2.98 -0.91 3.38
N GLY A 98 1.97 -1.61 2.85
CA GLY A 98 2.13 -2.98 2.38
C GLY A 98 2.67 -2.99 0.96
N ILE A 99 3.68 -3.80 0.68
CA ILE A 99 4.11 -4.11 -0.69
C ILE A 99 3.56 -5.48 -1.06
N VAL A 100 2.94 -5.56 -2.22
CA VAL A 100 2.48 -6.82 -2.83
C VAL A 100 3.32 -7.05 -4.08
N ASP A 101 4.15 -8.09 -4.02
CA ASP A 101 5.03 -8.47 -5.11
C ASP A 101 4.26 -9.04 -6.29
N ALA A 102 4.84 -8.94 -7.49
CA ALA A 102 4.17 -9.32 -8.73
C ALA A 102 3.82 -10.82 -8.83
N ASP A 103 4.58 -11.65 -8.13
CA ASP A 103 4.46 -13.11 -8.05
C ASP A 103 3.73 -13.60 -6.77
N TYR A 104 3.25 -12.68 -5.92
CA TYR A 104 2.51 -13.03 -4.72
C TYR A 104 1.05 -13.40 -5.03
N MET A 105 0.73 -14.70 -4.98
CA MET A 105 -0.59 -15.24 -5.34
C MET A 105 -1.49 -15.61 -4.14
N ALA A 106 -1.02 -15.41 -2.92
CA ALA A 106 -1.85 -15.65 -1.73
C ALA A 106 -2.82 -14.49 -1.49
N GLU A 107 -3.73 -14.68 -0.54
CA GLU A 107 -4.69 -13.64 -0.18
C GLU A 107 -3.97 -12.36 0.26
N CYS A 108 -4.44 -11.21 -0.22
CA CYS A 108 -3.99 -9.92 0.26
C CYS A 108 -4.61 -9.63 1.64
N PHE A 109 -3.80 -9.14 2.57
CA PHE A 109 -4.26 -8.74 3.90
C PHE A 109 -3.94 -7.27 4.17
N VAL A 110 -4.76 -6.65 5.02
CA VAL A 110 -4.54 -5.29 5.51
C VAL A 110 -4.22 -5.34 7.00
N SER A 111 -2.97 -5.03 7.37
CA SER A 111 -2.59 -4.85 8.78
C SER A 111 -3.08 -3.48 9.24
N VAL A 112 -4.15 -3.42 10.01
CA VAL A 112 -4.76 -2.18 10.48
C VAL A 112 -4.33 -1.84 11.90
N TRP A 113 -4.12 -0.55 12.17
CA TRP A 113 -3.75 -0.03 13.48
C TRP A 113 -4.56 1.22 13.81
N ASN A 114 -5.07 1.27 15.04
CA ASN A 114 -5.70 2.45 15.59
C ASN A 114 -4.62 3.35 16.23
N ARG A 115 -4.17 4.36 15.48
CA ARG A 115 -3.12 5.29 15.92
C ARG A 115 -3.60 6.37 16.89
N ASN A 116 -4.87 6.36 17.32
CA ASN A 116 -5.35 7.34 18.29
C ASN A 116 -4.61 7.19 19.64
N PRO A 117 -4.44 8.26 20.40
CA PRO A 117 -3.88 8.17 21.76
C PRO A 117 -4.76 7.31 22.65
N ALA A 118 -4.15 6.50 23.52
CA ALA A 118 -4.87 5.69 24.52
C ALA A 118 -5.67 6.54 25.54
N THR A 119 -5.36 7.83 25.65
CA THR A 119 -6.05 8.78 26.53
C THR A 119 -7.31 9.39 25.92
N LEU A 120 -7.57 9.19 24.62
CA LEU A 120 -8.75 9.72 23.97
C LEU A 120 -9.96 8.83 24.29
N ALA A 121 -10.94 9.36 25.01
CA ALA A 121 -12.19 8.65 25.30
C ALA A 121 -12.94 8.31 24.00
N ASP A 122 -13.58 7.14 23.98
CA ASP A 122 -14.40 6.64 22.87
C ASP A 122 -13.67 6.58 21.50
N ALA A 123 -12.35 6.41 21.51
CA ALA A 123 -11.52 6.36 20.31
C ALA A 123 -11.36 4.96 19.69
N ALA A 124 -12.14 3.98 20.15
CA ALA A 124 -12.16 2.64 19.55
C ALA A 124 -12.71 2.71 18.11
N ILE A 125 -12.11 1.94 17.21
CA ILE A 125 -12.55 1.86 15.81
C ILE A 125 -13.16 0.48 15.60
N THR A 126 -14.41 0.45 15.14
CA THR A 126 -15.05 -0.79 14.67
C THR A 126 -14.95 -0.87 13.16
N ILE A 127 -14.47 -2.00 12.65
CA ILE A 127 -14.50 -2.38 11.24
C ILE A 127 -15.66 -3.33 11.04
N GLU A 128 -16.61 -2.95 10.19
CA GLU A 128 -17.75 -3.79 9.83
C GLU A 128 -17.42 -4.70 8.64
N PRO A 129 -18.08 -5.87 8.51
CA PRO A 129 -18.04 -6.66 7.28
C PRO A 129 -18.41 -5.80 6.05
N GLY A 130 -17.55 -5.79 5.03
CA GLY A 130 -17.78 -4.99 3.82
C GLY A 130 -17.24 -3.56 3.87
N ASP A 131 -16.65 -3.12 5.00
CA ASP A 131 -16.04 -1.79 5.07
C ASP A 131 -14.83 -1.64 4.14
N ARG A 132 -14.70 -0.47 3.51
CA ARG A 132 -13.50 -0.11 2.74
C ARG A 132 -12.43 0.44 3.68
N ILE A 133 -11.40 -0.33 3.98
CA ILE A 133 -10.45 -0.05 5.08
C ILE A 133 -9.09 0.46 4.62
N ALA A 134 -8.67 0.12 3.42
CA ALA A 134 -7.41 0.54 2.81
C ALA A 134 -7.60 0.77 1.31
N GLN A 135 -6.56 1.20 0.62
CA GLN A 135 -6.56 1.33 -0.83
C GLN A 135 -5.26 0.80 -1.41
N MET A 136 -5.33 0.27 -2.63
CA MET A 136 -4.22 -0.34 -3.34
C MET A 136 -3.95 0.41 -4.64
N LEU A 137 -2.72 0.84 -4.84
CA LEU A 137 -2.23 1.42 -6.09
C LEU A 137 -1.16 0.52 -6.70
N PHE A 138 -1.07 0.51 -8.03
CA PHE A 138 -0.07 -0.23 -8.78
C PHE A 138 0.98 0.74 -9.29
N VAL A 139 2.25 0.43 -9.06
CA VAL A 139 3.36 1.34 -9.37
C VAL A 139 4.46 0.62 -10.15
N PRO A 140 5.08 1.28 -11.14
CA PRO A 140 6.25 0.73 -11.78
C PRO A 140 7.42 0.66 -10.80
N VAL A 141 8.21 -0.41 -10.88
CA VAL A 141 9.42 -0.60 -10.08
C VAL A 141 10.62 -0.93 -10.96
N LEU A 142 11.80 -0.51 -10.51
CA LEU A 142 13.07 -0.90 -11.11
C LEU A 142 13.71 -2.02 -10.30
N ARG A 143 14.35 -2.96 -10.98
CA ARG A 143 15.15 -4.04 -10.37
C ARG A 143 16.64 -3.84 -10.71
N PRO A 144 17.36 -2.94 -10.01
CA PRO A 144 18.75 -2.64 -10.33
C PRO A 144 19.68 -3.82 -10.00
N GLN A 145 20.81 -3.88 -10.69
CA GLN A 145 21.94 -4.73 -10.32
C GLN A 145 22.93 -3.91 -9.49
N PHE A 146 23.47 -4.52 -8.43
CA PHE A 146 24.45 -3.87 -7.57
C PHE A 146 25.89 -4.18 -8.01
N THR A 147 26.73 -3.16 -8.05
CA THR A 147 28.20 -3.30 -8.15
C THR A 147 28.80 -2.90 -6.81
N VAL A 148 29.47 -3.83 -6.14
CA VAL A 148 30.14 -3.58 -4.85
C VAL A 148 31.47 -2.87 -5.11
N VAL A 149 31.69 -1.71 -4.48
CA VAL A 149 32.89 -0.86 -4.67
C VAL A 149 33.50 -0.47 -3.33
N SER A 150 34.82 -0.26 -3.31
CA SER A 150 35.53 0.27 -2.12
C SER A 150 35.39 1.79 -1.95
N ALA A 151 35.05 2.51 -3.04
CA ALA A 151 34.74 3.94 -3.05
C ALA A 151 33.77 4.26 -4.20
N PHE A 152 32.92 5.29 -4.04
CA PHE A 152 32.04 5.76 -5.11
C PHE A 152 32.83 6.43 -6.24
N SER A 153 32.37 6.28 -7.49
CA SER A 153 33.05 6.81 -8.68
C SER A 153 33.08 8.33 -8.76
N SER A 154 32.20 9.03 -8.04
CA SER A 154 32.10 10.48 -8.04
C SER A 154 31.46 10.98 -6.74
N GLY A 155 31.79 12.22 -6.34
CA GLY A 155 31.08 12.95 -5.28
C GLY A 155 29.75 13.55 -5.75
N SER A 156 28.98 14.12 -4.83
CA SER A 156 27.80 14.95 -5.12
C SER A 156 27.80 16.20 -4.24
N GLU A 157 27.06 17.25 -4.62
CA GLU A 157 26.91 18.47 -3.81
C GLU A 157 26.35 18.18 -2.40
N ARG A 158 25.48 17.18 -2.27
CA ARG A 158 24.95 16.74 -0.98
C ARG A 158 25.97 15.92 -0.17
N GLY A 159 26.91 15.26 -0.86
CA GLY A 159 27.94 14.42 -0.25
C GLY A 159 27.34 13.37 0.69
N LEU A 160 27.84 13.34 1.94
CA LEU A 160 27.40 12.44 3.01
C LEU A 160 26.28 13.04 3.90
N GLY A 161 25.69 14.18 3.51
CA GLY A 161 24.63 14.83 4.27
C GLY A 161 23.27 14.11 4.19
N GLY A 162 22.71 13.71 5.33
CA GLY A 162 21.38 13.09 5.48
C GLY A 162 20.59 13.66 6.66
N PHE A 163 19.38 13.16 6.92
CA PHE A 163 18.58 13.47 8.14
C PHE A 163 18.30 14.96 8.42
N GLY A 164 17.73 15.68 7.45
CA GLY A 164 17.40 17.11 7.65
C GLY A 164 18.57 18.06 7.41
N SER A 165 19.59 17.64 6.68
CA SER A 165 20.75 18.45 6.28
C SER A 165 20.40 19.73 5.50
N THR A 166 19.17 19.87 5.01
CA THR A 166 18.65 21.06 4.32
C THR A 166 17.88 22.01 5.25
N GLY A 167 17.81 21.72 6.55
CA GLY A 167 17.00 22.47 7.51
C GLY A 167 15.49 22.28 7.30
N VAL A 168 14.69 22.86 8.19
CA VAL A 168 13.21 22.85 8.16
C VAL A 168 12.64 24.22 7.74
N ALA A 169 13.45 25.28 7.81
CA ALA A 169 13.05 26.64 7.47
C ALA A 169 13.58 27.06 6.10
N ILE A 170 12.79 27.84 5.36
CA ILE A 170 13.24 28.52 4.15
C ILE A 170 14.23 29.62 4.58
N ALA A 171 15.45 29.59 4.06
CA ALA A 171 16.42 30.66 4.33
C ALA A 171 15.85 32.01 3.84
N PRO A 172 15.98 33.11 4.61
CA PRO A 172 15.59 34.42 4.14
C PRO A 172 16.41 34.79 2.90
N VAL A 173 15.75 35.41 1.92
CA VAL A 173 16.39 35.98 0.71
C VAL A 173 17.24 37.18 1.09
#